data_AF-A0A6S7K415-F1
#
_entry.id   AF-A0A6S7K415-F1
#
_cell.length_a   1.000
_cell.length_b   1.000
_cell.length_c   1.000
_cell.angle_alpha   90.00
_cell.angle_beta   90.00
_cell.angle_gamma   90.00
#
_symmetry.space_group_name_H-M   'P 1'
#
loop_
_entity.id
_entity.type
_entity.pdbx_description
1 polymer ?
#
loop_
_entity_poly.entity_id
_entity_poly.type
_entity_poly.pdbx_seq_one_letter_code
_entity_poly.pdbx_strand_id
1 'polypeptide(L)'
;MIRGKGSVKDGKGRKDGQLLPGEDEILHALITGQNHESVKKCVDLIKTIIKQGVDAPEGENSLKKLQLRELAALNGTLRDEEIVRCRNCGSSEHKHWECPEQPNFTATLTCTKCGSSGHIAMDCTVTQQEITNILSAPPIQDSAKMDSEVGQNDD
;
A
#
# COMPACT_ATOMS: atom_id res chain seq x y z
N MET A 1 -0.67 -32.54 -5.09
CA MET A 1 -1.14 -31.85 -3.87
C MET A 1 0.06 -31.27 -3.14
N ILE A 2 0.02 -30.02 -2.68
CA ILE A 2 1.07 -29.47 -1.82
C ILE A 2 0.81 -29.91 -0.38
N ARG A 3 1.85 -30.30 0.34
CA ARG A 3 1.84 -30.90 1.68
C ARG A 3 3.08 -30.43 2.46
N GLY A 4 3.14 -30.74 3.75
CA GLY A 4 4.21 -30.32 4.65
C GLY A 4 4.00 -28.93 5.25
N LYS A 5 4.96 -28.53 6.08
CA LYS A 5 4.94 -27.26 6.84
C LYS A 5 4.78 -26.06 5.90
N GLY A 6 3.82 -25.19 6.20
CA GLY A 6 3.52 -23.97 5.43
C GLY A 6 2.63 -24.17 4.19
N SER A 7 2.20 -25.40 3.88
CA SER A 7 1.31 -25.64 2.72
C SER A 7 -0.13 -25.15 2.94
N VAL A 8 -0.58 -25.02 4.19
CA VAL A 8 -1.95 -24.59 4.53
C VAL A 8 -1.88 -23.17 5.06
N LYS A 9 -2.76 -22.30 4.54
CA LYS A 9 -2.87 -20.92 5.03
C LYS A 9 -3.30 -20.91 6.49
N ASP A 10 -2.70 -20.03 7.29
CA ASP A 10 -3.09 -19.79 8.67
C ASP A 10 -4.60 -19.56 8.80
N GLY A 11 -5.21 -20.27 9.77
CA GLY A 11 -6.66 -20.22 10.02
C GLY A 11 -7.52 -21.12 9.12
N LYS A 12 -6.96 -21.80 8.11
CA LYS A 12 -7.67 -22.83 7.30
C LYS A 12 -7.31 -24.27 7.67
N GLY A 13 -6.52 -24.48 8.73
CA GLY A 13 -6.23 -25.80 9.29
C GLY A 13 -7.46 -26.47 9.90
N ARG A 14 -7.33 -27.74 10.30
CA ARG A 14 -8.40 -28.43 11.03
C ARG A 14 -8.64 -27.70 12.36
N LYS A 15 -9.90 -27.40 12.68
CA LYS A 15 -10.30 -26.69 13.92
C LYS A 15 -9.96 -27.44 15.21
N ASP A 16 -9.64 -28.73 15.10
CA ASP A 16 -9.42 -29.64 16.23
C ASP A 16 -7.98 -29.66 16.75
N GLY A 17 -7.07 -28.84 16.21
CA GLY A 17 -5.63 -28.86 16.57
C GLY A 17 -4.91 -30.16 16.19
N GLN A 18 -5.62 -31.12 15.60
CA GLN A 18 -5.09 -32.39 15.15
C GLN A 18 -4.31 -32.18 13.86
N LEU A 19 -2.99 -32.33 13.97
CA LEU A 19 -2.05 -32.23 12.86
C LEU A 19 -2.51 -33.14 11.71
N LEU A 20 -2.54 -32.60 10.50
CA LEU A 20 -2.81 -33.42 9.32
C LEU A 20 -1.66 -34.45 9.18
N PRO A 21 -1.94 -35.71 8.81
CA PRO A 21 -0.88 -36.65 8.47
C PRO A 21 0.04 -36.01 7.41
N GLY A 22 1.33 -35.89 7.73
CA GLY A 22 2.34 -35.25 6.88
C GLY A 22 2.60 -33.76 7.16
N GLU A 23 2.05 -33.17 8.22
CA GLU A 23 2.34 -31.78 8.63
C GLU A 23 3.72 -31.62 9.29
N ASP A 24 4.33 -32.72 9.77
CA ASP A 24 5.70 -32.74 10.28
C ASP A 24 6.78 -32.74 9.18
N GLU A 25 6.39 -33.05 7.95
CA GLU A 25 7.30 -33.11 6.81
C GLU A 25 7.60 -31.71 6.26
N ILE A 26 8.77 -31.56 5.63
CA ILE A 26 9.15 -30.33 4.93
C ILE A 26 8.16 -30.04 3.79
N LEU A 27 8.05 -28.78 3.35
CA LEU A 27 7.19 -28.39 2.24
C LEU A 27 7.51 -29.22 0.99
N HIS A 28 6.53 -29.98 0.50
CA HIS A 28 6.70 -30.89 -0.63
C HIS A 28 5.44 -31.02 -1.48
N ALA A 29 5.60 -31.55 -2.70
CA ALA A 29 4.50 -31.84 -3.61
C ALA A 29 4.29 -33.36 -3.72
N LEU A 30 3.15 -33.84 -3.23
CA LEU A 30 2.70 -35.22 -3.41
C LEU A 30 2.02 -35.38 -4.78
N ILE A 31 2.57 -36.25 -5.62
CA ILE A 31 2.08 -36.53 -6.98
C ILE A 31 1.56 -37.96 -7.01
N THR A 32 0.29 -38.12 -7.36
CA THR A 32 -0.39 -39.41 -7.50
C THR A 32 -0.94 -39.54 -8.91
N GLY A 33 -0.74 -40.67 -9.57
CA GLY A 33 -1.23 -40.91 -10.92
C GLY A 33 -1.32 -42.40 -11.23
N GLN A 34 -2.04 -42.74 -12.28
CA GLN A 34 -2.27 -44.13 -12.71
C GLN A 34 -1.05 -44.74 -13.41
N ASN A 35 -0.30 -43.91 -14.14
CA ASN A 35 0.81 -44.35 -15.00
C ASN A 35 2.12 -43.69 -14.55
N HIS A 36 3.21 -44.47 -14.51
CA HIS A 36 4.53 -43.97 -14.12
C HIS A 36 5.05 -42.86 -15.04
N GLU A 37 4.80 -42.95 -16.35
CA GLU A 37 5.24 -41.96 -17.33
C GLU A 37 4.57 -40.59 -17.10
N SER A 38 3.27 -40.58 -16.80
CA SER A 38 2.52 -39.35 -16.50
C SER A 38 3.04 -38.69 -15.22
N VAL A 39 3.33 -39.49 -14.18
CA VAL A 39 3.90 -38.99 -12.93
C VAL A 39 5.27 -38.37 -13.19
N LYS A 40 6.12 -39.00 -14.00
CA LYS A 40 7.44 -38.45 -14.37
C LYS A 40 7.32 -37.11 -15.10
N LYS A 41 6.43 -37.00 -16.08
CA LYS A 41 6.16 -35.72 -16.78
C LYS A 41 5.69 -34.64 -15.80
N CYS A 42 4.82 -34.96 -14.85
CA CYS A 42 4.39 -34.01 -13.81
C CYS A 42 5.56 -33.57 -12.91
N VAL A 43 6.44 -34.50 -12.51
CA VAL A 43 7.63 -34.18 -11.72
C VAL A 43 8.52 -33.18 -12.46
N ASP A 44 8.77 -33.39 -13.74
CA ASP A 44 9.64 -32.54 -14.55
C ASP A 44 9.03 -31.14 -14.77
N LEU A 45 7.72 -31.05 -14.98
CA LEU A 45 7.00 -29.78 -15.05
C LEU A 45 7.09 -28.98 -13.74
N ILE A 46 6.84 -29.64 -12.60
CA ILE A 46 6.91 -28.99 -11.28
C ILE A 46 8.34 -28.50 -11.01
N LYS A 47 9.35 -29.31 -11.32
CA LYS A 47 10.76 -28.90 -11.20
C LYS A 47 11.07 -27.67 -12.05
N THR A 48 10.50 -27.57 -13.25
CA THR A 48 10.70 -26.42 -14.14
C THR A 48 10.10 -25.15 -13.54
N ILE A 49 8.89 -25.23 -13.01
CA ILE A 49 8.21 -24.11 -12.34
C ILE A 49 9.01 -23.65 -11.10
N ILE A 50 9.50 -24.59 -10.28
CA ILE A 50 10.30 -24.27 -9.09
C ILE A 50 11.59 -23.56 -9.49
N LYS A 51 12.32 -24.07 -10.50
CA LYS A 51 13.55 -23.43 -11.00
C LYS A 51 13.30 -22.00 -11.48
N GLN A 52 12.26 -21.79 -12.29
CA GLN A 52 11.87 -20.44 -12.72
C GLN A 52 11.49 -19.53 -11.55
N GLY A 53 10.98 -20.07 -10.45
CA GLY A 53 10.65 -19.29 -9.25
C GLY A 53 11.85 -18.91 -8.39
N VAL A 54 12.92 -19.71 -8.42
CA VAL A 54 14.13 -19.50 -7.61
C VAL A 54 15.20 -18.72 -8.37
N ASP A 55 15.41 -19.05 -9.64
CA ASP A 55 16.51 -18.51 -10.43
C ASP A 55 16.16 -17.18 -11.12
N ALA A 56 14.86 -16.91 -11.37
CA ALA A 56 14.46 -15.68 -12.03
C ALA A 56 14.53 -14.49 -11.06
N PRO A 57 15.22 -13.39 -11.44
CA PRO A 57 15.27 -12.18 -10.64
C PRO A 57 13.89 -11.50 -10.53
N GLU A 58 13.77 -10.57 -9.59
CA GLU A 58 12.53 -9.84 -9.36
C GLU A 58 12.06 -9.12 -10.63
N GLY A 59 10.85 -9.46 -11.09
CA GLY A 59 10.21 -8.82 -12.25
C GLY A 59 10.31 -9.60 -13.57
N GLU A 60 11.20 -10.57 -13.69
CA GLU A 60 11.43 -11.30 -14.96
C GLU A 60 10.55 -12.56 -15.10
N ASN A 61 10.00 -13.07 -14.00
CA ASN A 61 9.12 -14.23 -14.03
C ASN A 61 7.75 -13.90 -14.66
N SER A 62 7.64 -14.14 -15.97
CA SER A 62 6.46 -13.88 -16.78
C SER A 62 5.21 -14.63 -16.29
N LEU A 63 5.36 -15.88 -15.84
CA LEU A 63 4.26 -16.68 -15.30
C LEU A 63 3.69 -16.06 -14.03
N LYS A 64 4.56 -15.67 -13.08
CA LYS A 64 4.16 -14.99 -11.84
C LYS A 64 3.47 -13.66 -12.13
N LYS A 65 3.98 -12.87 -13.10
CA LYS A 65 3.36 -11.59 -13.50
C LYS A 65 1.94 -11.81 -14.06
N LEU A 66 1.77 -12.81 -14.91
CA LEU A 66 0.45 -13.13 -15.48
C LEU A 66 -0.53 -13.59 -14.40
N GLN A 67 -0.12 -14.50 -13.51
CA GLN A 67 -0.96 -14.99 -12.42
C GLN A 67 -1.42 -13.87 -11.46
N LEU A 68 -0.52 -12.93 -11.13
CA LEU A 68 -0.85 -11.78 -10.30
C LEU A 68 -1.84 -10.83 -10.99
N ARG A 69 -1.67 -10.62 -12.31
CA ARG A 69 -2.60 -9.81 -13.11
C ARG A 69 -3.99 -10.43 -13.15
N GLU A 70 -4.09 -11.72 -13.45
CA GLU A 70 -5.37 -12.45 -13.48
C GLU A 70 -6.04 -12.46 -12.11
N LEU A 71 -5.28 -12.70 -11.04
CA LEU A 71 -5.79 -12.66 -9.67
C LEU A 71 -6.33 -11.27 -9.31
N ALA A 72 -5.63 -10.21 -9.70
CA ALA A 72 -6.08 -8.84 -9.47
C ALA A 72 -7.35 -8.53 -10.29
N ALA A 73 -7.46 -9.05 -11.50
CA ALA A 73 -8.66 -8.90 -12.33
C ALA A 73 -9.88 -9.58 -11.67
N LEU A 74 -9.71 -10.82 -11.20
CA LEU A 74 -10.78 -11.56 -10.50
C LEU A 74 -11.21 -10.89 -9.20
N ASN A 75 -10.27 -10.30 -8.46
CA ASN A 75 -10.57 -9.59 -7.21
C ASN A 75 -11.01 -8.13 -7.42
N GLY A 76 -11.07 -7.64 -8.67
CA GLY A 76 -11.39 -6.23 -8.97
C GLY A 76 -10.36 -5.23 -8.45
N THR A 77 -9.16 -5.70 -8.08
CA THR A 77 -8.03 -4.87 -7.63
C THR A 77 -7.02 -4.62 -8.74
N LEU A 78 -7.32 -5.03 -9.97
CA LEU A 78 -6.46 -4.78 -11.12
C LEU A 78 -6.32 -3.27 -11.30
N ARG A 79 -5.09 -2.81 -11.24
CA ARG A 79 -4.72 -1.44 -11.60
C ARG A 79 -4.10 -1.55 -12.98
N ASP A 80 -4.75 -0.97 -13.97
CA ASP A 80 -4.14 -0.85 -15.30
C ASP A 80 -2.91 0.06 -15.15
N GLU A 81 -1.72 -0.51 -15.35
CA GLU A 81 -0.44 0.20 -15.25
C GLU A 81 -0.35 1.39 -16.24
N GLU A 82 -1.26 1.47 -17.21
CA GLU A 82 -1.21 2.45 -18.29
C GLU A 82 -1.85 3.80 -17.94
N ILE A 83 -2.75 3.89 -16.95
CA ILE A 83 -3.35 5.19 -16.60
C ILE A 83 -3.65 5.28 -15.10
N VAL A 84 -2.78 5.97 -14.35
CA VAL A 84 -3.10 6.47 -13.01
C VAL A 84 -4.14 7.58 -13.15
N ARG A 85 -5.41 7.20 -13.33
CA ARG A 85 -6.50 8.17 -13.30
C ARG A 85 -6.76 8.59 -11.86
N CYS A 86 -6.65 9.89 -11.62
CA CYS A 86 -7.10 10.55 -10.42
C CYS A 86 -8.55 10.15 -10.12
N ARG A 87 -8.79 9.57 -8.94
CA ARG A 87 -10.14 9.21 -8.50
C ARG A 87 -11.04 10.40 -8.19
N ASN A 88 -10.48 11.61 -8.03
CA ASN A 88 -11.22 12.81 -7.70
C ASN A 88 -11.78 13.51 -8.95
N CYS A 89 -11.01 13.61 -10.04
CA CYS A 89 -11.42 14.33 -11.26
C CYS A 89 -11.34 13.50 -12.55
N GLY A 90 -10.86 12.26 -12.49
CA GLY A 90 -10.74 11.37 -13.65
C GLY A 90 -9.52 11.63 -14.55
N SER A 91 -8.75 12.70 -14.31
CA SER A 91 -7.54 13.04 -15.08
C SER A 91 -6.41 12.03 -14.86
N SER A 92 -5.61 11.77 -15.89
CA SER A 92 -4.40 10.93 -15.80
C SER A 92 -3.12 11.68 -15.45
N GLU A 93 -3.18 13.01 -15.37
CA GLU A 93 -2.01 13.89 -15.20
C GLU A 93 -1.47 13.95 -13.76
N HIS A 94 -2.21 13.45 -12.77
CA HIS A 94 -1.82 13.53 -11.37
C HIS A 94 -2.41 12.40 -10.52
N LYS A 95 -1.82 12.20 -9.34
CA LYS A 95 -2.36 11.28 -8.34
C LYS A 95 -3.47 11.96 -7.56
N HIS A 96 -4.38 11.18 -6.97
CA HIS A 96 -5.60 11.76 -6.37
C HIS A 96 -5.32 12.81 -5.26
N TRP A 97 -4.18 12.74 -4.57
CA TRP A 97 -3.77 13.69 -3.54
C TRP A 97 -3.11 14.97 -4.07
N GLU A 98 -2.70 14.97 -5.35
CA GLU A 98 -2.18 16.12 -6.11
C GLU A 98 -3.28 16.76 -6.97
N CYS A 99 -4.55 16.38 -6.76
CA CYS A 99 -5.67 16.82 -7.59
C CYS A 99 -5.97 18.31 -7.40
N PRO A 100 -5.82 19.16 -8.44
CA PRO A 100 -6.08 20.59 -8.35
C PRO A 100 -7.58 20.91 -8.31
N GLU A 101 -8.43 20.00 -8.80
CA GLU A 101 -9.89 20.20 -8.95
C GLU A 101 -10.71 19.89 -7.69
N GLN A 102 -10.09 19.26 -6.67
CA GLN A 102 -10.70 19.11 -5.35
C GLN A 102 -9.64 19.46 -4.31
N PRO A 103 -9.69 20.65 -3.68
CA PRO A 103 -8.74 21.00 -2.65
C PRO A 103 -8.82 19.98 -1.52
N ASN A 104 -7.65 19.49 -1.07
CA ASN A 104 -7.56 18.66 0.12
C ASN A 104 -8.20 19.41 1.30
N PHE A 105 -9.42 19.04 1.65
CA PHE A 105 -10.23 19.71 2.68
C PHE A 105 -9.55 19.68 4.07
N THR A 106 -8.58 18.79 4.26
CA THR A 106 -7.73 18.75 5.46
C THR A 106 -6.95 20.04 5.68
N ALA A 107 -6.56 20.78 4.65
CA ALA A 107 -5.85 22.05 4.79
C ALA A 107 -6.73 23.20 5.30
N THR A 108 -8.03 23.17 5.03
CA THR A 108 -9.01 24.16 5.49
C THR A 108 -9.72 23.76 6.79
N LEU A 109 -9.52 22.52 7.26
CA LEU A 109 -10.07 22.05 8.52
C LEU A 109 -9.34 22.70 9.70
N THR A 110 -10.04 23.57 10.42
CA THR A 110 -9.58 24.17 11.68
C THR A 110 -9.89 23.25 12.85
N CYS A 111 -8.86 22.89 13.61
CA CYS A 111 -9.00 22.07 14.80
C CYS A 111 -9.72 22.83 15.91
N THR A 112 -10.82 22.28 16.43
CA THR A 112 -11.60 22.90 17.52
C THR A 112 -10.90 22.85 18.89
N LYS A 113 -9.83 22.07 19.04
CA LYS A 113 -9.04 21.99 20.28
C LYS A 113 -7.95 23.07 20.36
N CYS A 114 -7.19 23.27 19.29
CA CYS A 114 -6.03 24.19 19.29
C CYS A 114 -6.18 25.40 18.36
N GLY A 115 -7.23 25.45 17.53
CA GLY A 115 -7.46 26.56 16.59
C GLY A 115 -6.56 26.55 15.35
N SER A 116 -5.61 25.61 15.22
CA SER A 116 -4.73 25.50 14.05
C SER A 116 -5.40 24.74 12.91
N SER A 117 -5.11 25.13 11.67
CA SER A 117 -5.57 24.42 10.46
C SER A 117 -4.69 23.21 10.13
N GLY A 118 -5.21 22.27 9.33
CA GLY A 118 -4.44 21.13 8.79
C GLY A 118 -4.76 19.77 9.41
N HIS A 119 -5.61 19.69 10.43
CA HIS A 119 -5.98 18.43 11.12
C HIS A 119 -7.34 18.52 11.82
N ILE A 120 -7.93 17.37 12.15
CA ILE A 120 -9.17 17.28 12.93
C ILE A 120 -8.87 17.17 14.43
N ALA A 121 -9.82 17.53 15.29
CA ALA A 121 -9.66 17.51 16.74
C ALA A 121 -9.28 16.14 17.34
N MET A 122 -9.58 15.05 16.64
CA MET A 122 -9.16 13.70 17.04
C MET A 122 -7.66 13.46 16.85
N ASP A 123 -7.07 13.99 15.79
CA ASP A 123 -5.64 13.85 15.45
C ASP A 123 -4.79 15.00 16.01
N CYS A 124 -5.37 15.81 16.89
CA CYS A 124 -4.68 16.93 17.50
C CYS A 124 -3.62 16.43 18.50
N THR A 125 -2.36 16.75 18.22
CA THR A 125 -1.21 16.38 19.05
C THR A 125 -0.99 17.34 20.23
N VAL A 126 -1.68 18.49 20.24
CA VAL A 126 -1.58 19.50 21.30
C VAL A 126 -2.34 19.05 22.54
N THR A 127 -1.64 19.03 23.67
CA THR A 127 -2.24 18.68 24.97
C THR A 127 -2.82 19.92 25.66
N GLN A 128 -3.81 19.72 26.55
CA GLN A 128 -4.52 20.83 27.21
C GLN A 128 -3.61 21.75 28.04
N GLN A 129 -2.42 21.27 28.43
CA GLN A 129 -1.39 22.05 29.11
C GLN A 129 -0.72 23.07 28.17
N GLU A 130 -0.54 22.75 26.88
CA GLU A 130 0.09 23.64 25.90
C GLU A 130 -0.84 24.77 25.45
N ILE A 131 -2.16 24.55 25.44
CA ILE A 131 -3.17 25.58 25.13
C ILE A 131 -3.09 26.76 26.11
N THR A 132 -2.83 26.49 27.40
CA THR A 132 -2.71 27.54 28.43
C THR A 132 -1.48 28.43 28.26
N ASN A 133 -0.40 27.88 27.68
CA ASN A 133 0.84 28.63 27.44
C ASN A 133 0.71 29.58 26.25
N ILE A 134 -0.07 29.22 25.21
CA ILE A 134 -0.30 30.08 24.05
C ILE A 134 -1.18 31.30 24.41
N LEU A 135 -2.17 31.11 25.29
CA LEU A 135 -3.06 32.17 25.76
C LEU A 135 -2.42 33.13 26.79
N SER A 136 -1.24 32.79 27.32
CA SER A 136 -0.55 33.58 28.35
C SER A 136 0.64 34.39 27.82
N ALA A 137 0.93 34.30 26.52
CA ALA A 137 1.99 35.10 25.90
C ALA A 137 1.51 36.55 25.70
N PRO A 138 2.27 37.57 26.14
CA PRO A 138 1.93 38.96 25.84
C PRO A 138 1.98 39.20 24.33
N PRO A 139 1.15 40.11 23.78
CA PRO A 139 1.13 40.39 22.35
C PRO A 139 2.52 40.85 21.90
N ILE A 140 3.12 40.11 20.97
CA ILE A 140 4.32 40.55 20.27
C ILE A 140 3.93 41.76 19.44
N GLN A 141 4.41 42.94 19.83
CA GLN A 141 4.32 44.16 19.03
C GLN A 141 5.28 44.01 17.84
N ASP A 142 4.76 43.59 16.69
CA ASP A 142 5.50 43.68 15.43
C ASP A 142 5.49 45.14 14.95
N SER A 143 6.39 45.96 15.48
CA SER A 143 6.74 47.24 14.89
C SER A 143 7.88 47.04 13.90
N ALA A 144 7.54 46.68 12.66
CA ALA A 144 8.43 46.82 11.52
C ALA A 144 7.66 47.44 10.36
N LYS A 145 7.68 48.78 10.31
CA LYS A 145 7.46 49.53 9.08
C LYS A 145 8.56 49.12 8.09
N MET A 146 8.20 48.44 7.00
CA MET A 146 9.03 48.39 5.80
C MET A 146 8.43 49.39 4.81
N ASP A 147 8.95 50.61 4.88
CA ASP A 147 8.78 51.64 3.85
C ASP A 147 10.01 51.50 2.93
N SER A 148 9.80 51.10 1.68
CA SER A 148 10.83 51.22 0.64
C SER A 148 10.15 51.37 -0.71
N GLU A 149 10.36 52.56 -1.23
CA GLU A 149 9.80 53.22 -2.39
C GLU A 149 9.97 52.42 -3.70
N VAL A 150 8.93 52.43 -4.51
CA VAL A 150 9.01 52.14 -5.95
C VAL A 150 9.64 53.35 -6.62
N GLY A 151 10.93 53.24 -6.95
CA GLY A 151 11.61 54.18 -7.84
C GLY A 151 11.22 53.90 -9.29
N GLN A 152 10.37 54.75 -9.85
CA GLN A 152 10.31 54.99 -11.29
C GLN A 152 11.62 55.65 -11.72
N ASN A 153 12.26 55.11 -12.75
CA ASN A 153 13.22 55.88 -13.55
C ASN A 153 12.72 55.83 -14.99
N ASP A 154 12.18 56.97 -15.42
CA ASP A 154 12.02 57.38 -16.81
C ASP A 154 13.39 57.75 -17.39
N ASP A 155 13.78 57.14 -18.50
CA ASP A 155 14.53 57.72 -19.64
C ASP A 155 14.64 56.68 -20.79
#